data_AF-A1B679-F1
#
_entry.id   AF-A1B679-F1
#
_cell.length_a   1.000
_cell.length_b   1.000
_cell.length_c   1.000
_cell.angle_alpha   90.00
_cell.angle_beta   90.00
_cell.angle_gamma   90.00
#
_symmetry.space_group_name_H-M   'P 1'
#
loop_
_entity.id
_entity.type
_entity.pdbx_description
1 polymer ?
#
loop_
_entity_poly.entity_id
_entity_poly.type
_entity_poly.pdbx_seq_one_letter_code
_entity_poly.pdbx_strand_id
1 'polypeptide(L)'
;MRFLLTFHSAATGQWRCLDTALLAAFRSGRAEDLPAALRDEPELAMRWLLGRYEIAEALTPAAEGAAPAPRQGDLIAVYALGAERSVIGFENTYNGAWLEMFVLENRPLGHIAARKVMAPARAMASLEDRVARPLHAADEACRLTVSRIIEHQQVLDRRRKDGAGRTTPEVERT
;
A
#
# COMPACT_ATOMS: atom_id res chain seq x y z
N MET A 1 -1.69 10.21 16.39
CA MET A 1 -0.27 9.80 16.36
C MET A 1 -0.08 8.87 15.17
N ARG A 2 1.07 8.91 14.49
CA ARG A 2 1.40 8.00 13.39
C ARG A 2 2.41 6.98 13.89
N PHE A 3 2.45 5.81 13.27
CA PHE A 3 3.41 4.78 13.58
C PHE A 3 4.09 4.29 12.30
N LEU A 4 5.35 3.89 12.44
CA LEU A 4 6.06 3.13 11.44
C LEU A 4 6.07 1.67 11.88
N LEU A 5 5.58 0.79 11.02
CA LEU A 5 5.68 -0.65 11.19
C LEU A 5 6.81 -1.17 10.31
N THR A 6 7.71 -1.95 10.90
CA THR A 6 8.82 -2.56 10.16
C THR A 6 8.75 -4.07 10.28
N PHE A 7 8.95 -4.74 9.15
CA PHE A 7 8.90 -6.19 9.02
C PHE A 7 10.05 -6.65 8.14
N HIS A 8 10.81 -7.65 8.59
CA HIS A 8 11.82 -8.29 7.76
C HIS A 8 11.31 -9.64 7.30
N SER A 9 11.12 -9.78 5.99
CA SER A 9 10.74 -11.06 5.42
C SER A 9 11.97 -11.96 5.28
N ALA A 10 12.04 -13.02 6.09
CA ALA A 10 13.05 -14.06 5.93
C ALA A 10 12.95 -14.76 4.55
N ALA A 11 11.76 -14.78 3.95
CA ALA A 11 11.53 -15.44 2.65
C ALA A 11 12.15 -14.67 1.47
N THR A 12 12.27 -13.35 1.56
CA THR A 12 12.84 -12.52 0.48
C THR A 12 14.13 -11.82 0.90
N GLY A 13 14.54 -11.90 2.17
CA GLY A 13 15.69 -11.17 2.72
C GLY A 13 15.53 -9.65 2.66
N GLN A 14 14.28 -9.15 2.71
CA GLN A 14 13.98 -7.74 2.51
C GLN A 14 13.22 -7.16 3.69
N TRP A 15 13.57 -5.91 4.01
CA TRP A 15 12.81 -5.05 4.90
C TRP A 15 11.60 -4.46 4.20
N ARG A 16 10.50 -4.37 4.94
CA ARG A 16 9.22 -3.81 4.53
C ARG A 16 8.79 -2.80 5.58
N CYS A 17 8.34 -1.65 5.12
CA CYS A 17 7.89 -0.55 5.97
C CYS A 17 6.42 -0.24 5.65
N LEU A 18 5.61 0.00 6.68
CA LEU A 18 4.25 0.52 6.54
C LEU A 18 4.07 1.74 7.45
N ASP A 19 3.65 2.85 6.85
CA ASP A 19 3.21 4.04 7.58
C ASP A 19 1.72 3.91 7.87
N THR A 20 1.31 4.09 9.13
CA THR A 20 -0.11 4.01 9.49
C THR A 20 -0.96 5.12 8.92
N ALA A 21 -0.38 6.16 8.31
CA ALA A 21 -1.13 7.11 7.48
C ALA A 21 -1.82 6.46 6.27
N LEU A 22 -1.36 5.27 5.85
CA LEU A 22 -1.98 4.47 4.80
C LEU A 22 -3.16 3.62 5.28
N LEU A 23 -3.34 3.47 6.60
CA LEU A 23 -4.47 2.77 7.19
C LEU A 23 -5.64 3.76 7.35
N ALA A 24 -6.49 3.85 6.33
CA ALA A 24 -7.65 4.74 6.30
C ALA A 24 -8.62 4.50 7.48
N ALA A 25 -8.70 3.26 7.97
CA ALA A 25 -9.54 2.90 9.12
C ALA A 25 -8.90 3.22 10.49
N PHE A 26 -7.58 3.50 10.54
CA PHE A 26 -6.87 3.67 11.80
C PHE A 26 -7.03 5.09 12.39
N ARG A 27 -8.14 5.30 13.10
CA ARG A 27 -8.50 6.62 13.67
C ARG A 27 -8.12 6.81 15.14
N SER A 28 -7.83 5.74 15.86
CA SER A 28 -7.60 5.82 17.31
C SER A 28 -6.28 6.50 17.67
N GLY A 29 -5.27 6.39 16.78
CA GLY A 29 -3.93 6.90 17.03
C GLY A 29 -3.22 6.24 18.21
N ARG A 30 -3.71 5.09 18.67
CA ARG A 30 -3.17 4.29 19.79
C ARG A 30 -2.49 3.04 19.25
N ALA A 31 -1.30 2.72 19.78
CA ALA A 31 -0.51 1.61 19.26
C ALA A 31 -1.20 0.26 19.49
N GLU A 32 -1.97 0.14 20.56
CA GLU A 32 -2.68 -1.07 20.97
C GLU A 32 -3.76 -1.49 19.98
N ASP A 33 -4.31 -0.55 19.21
CA ASP A 33 -5.36 -0.81 18.22
C ASP A 33 -4.80 -1.20 16.84
N LEU A 34 -3.49 -1.12 16.64
CA LEU A 34 -2.83 -1.44 15.36
C LEU A 34 -3.12 -2.87 14.88
N PRO A 35 -3.09 -3.91 15.72
CA PRO A 35 -3.43 -5.26 15.27
C PRO A 35 -4.86 -5.37 14.73
N ALA A 36 -5.82 -4.64 15.30
CA ALA A 36 -7.20 -4.62 14.81
C ALA A 36 -7.29 -3.87 13.47
N ALA A 37 -6.70 -2.67 13.40
CA ALA A 37 -6.70 -1.87 12.18
C ALA A 37 -6.03 -2.58 10.98
N LEU A 38 -4.95 -3.33 11.22
CA LEU A 38 -4.31 -4.15 10.17
C LEU A 38 -5.20 -5.31 9.70
N ARG A 39 -6.03 -5.89 10.59
CA ARG A 39 -6.99 -6.93 10.20
C ARG A 39 -8.19 -6.36 9.45
N ASP A 40 -8.57 -5.13 9.74
CA ASP A 40 -9.65 -4.41 9.03
C ASP A 40 -9.24 -3.97 7.62
N GLU A 41 -7.94 -3.93 7.32
CA GLU A 41 -7.39 -3.67 5.98
C GLU A 41 -6.58 -4.88 5.44
N PRO A 42 -7.25 -6.01 5.19
CA PRO A 42 -6.59 -7.28 4.88
C PRO A 42 -5.81 -7.24 3.56
N GLU A 43 -6.24 -6.46 2.57
CA GLU A 43 -5.53 -6.34 1.29
C GLU A 43 -4.18 -5.61 1.44
N LEU A 44 -4.16 -4.53 2.21
CA LEU A 44 -2.94 -3.77 2.48
C LEU A 44 -1.98 -4.59 3.33
N ALA A 45 -2.47 -5.19 4.42
CA ALA A 45 -1.67 -6.05 5.28
C ALA A 45 -1.08 -7.23 4.48
N MET A 46 -1.89 -7.88 3.64
CA MET A 46 -1.43 -8.98 2.79
C MET A 46 -0.36 -8.52 1.80
N ARG A 47 -0.56 -7.42 1.07
CA ARG A 47 0.44 -6.90 0.10
C ARG A 47 1.77 -6.60 0.78
N TRP A 48 1.70 -5.90 1.92
CA TRP A 48 2.88 -5.54 2.70
C TRP A 48 3.59 -6.78 3.28
N LEU A 49 2.84 -7.77 3.74
CA LEU A 49 3.32 -9.05 4.25
C LEU A 49 3.50 -10.12 3.16
N LEU A 50 3.56 -9.71 1.89
CA LEU A 50 3.87 -10.57 0.73
C LEU A 50 2.91 -11.75 0.51
N GLY A 51 1.69 -11.65 1.01
CA GLY A 51 0.70 -12.74 1.00
C GLY A 51 1.09 -13.95 1.82
N ARG A 52 2.22 -13.91 2.53
CA ARG A 52 2.82 -15.07 3.21
C ARG A 52 2.69 -15.02 4.72
N TYR A 53 2.31 -13.88 5.27
CA TYR A 53 2.14 -13.70 6.71
C TYR A 53 0.81 -13.03 7.02
N GLU A 54 0.30 -13.31 8.21
CA GLU A 54 -0.88 -12.67 8.78
C GLU A 54 -0.62 -12.22 10.22
N ILE A 55 -1.41 -11.26 10.69
CA ILE A 55 -1.31 -10.70 12.04
C ILE A 55 -1.83 -11.73 13.06
N ALA A 56 -0.95 -12.22 13.93
CA ALA A 56 -1.25 -13.31 14.85
C ALA A 56 -1.75 -12.84 16.22
N GLU A 57 -1.07 -11.84 16.81
CA GLU A 57 -1.28 -11.46 18.22
C GLU A 57 -1.52 -9.97 18.41
N ALA A 58 -1.80 -9.58 19.66
CA ALA A 58 -1.86 -8.19 20.08
C ALA A 58 -0.46 -7.55 20.12
N LEU A 59 -0.42 -6.23 20.36
CA LEU A 59 0.83 -5.53 20.57
C LEU A 59 1.44 -5.94 21.92
N THR A 60 2.66 -6.47 21.87
CA THR A 60 3.48 -6.73 23.06
C THR A 60 4.43 -5.54 23.27
N PRO A 61 4.36 -4.83 24.40
CA PRO A 61 5.26 -3.70 24.68
C PRO A 61 6.73 -4.12 24.64
N ALA A 62 7.60 -3.19 24.23
CA ALA A 62 9.03 -3.43 24.32
C ALA A 62 9.43 -3.48 25.80
N ALA A 63 10.13 -4.54 26.21
CA ALA A 63 10.62 -4.66 27.59
C ALA A 63 11.67 -3.56 27.87
N GLU A 64 11.53 -2.86 28.99
CA GLU A 64 12.50 -1.85 29.42
C GLU A 64 13.89 -2.47 29.59
N GLY A 65 14.86 -1.95 28.83
CA GLY A 65 16.25 -2.41 28.89
C GLY A 65 16.58 -3.63 28.03
N ALA A 66 15.64 -4.18 27.25
CA ALA A 66 15.94 -5.25 26.31
C ALA A 66 16.79 -4.74 25.14
N ALA A 67 17.89 -5.44 24.86
CA ALA A 67 18.67 -5.28 23.63
C ALA A 67 17.77 -5.49 22.40
N PRO A 68 18.08 -4.86 21.23
CA PRO A 68 17.31 -5.08 20.02
C PRO A 68 17.23 -6.59 19.74
N ALA A 69 16.01 -7.13 19.76
CA ALA A 69 15.80 -8.56 19.65
C ALA A 69 16.32 -9.07 18.28
N PRO A 70 17.29 -10.01 18.24
CA PRO A 70 17.70 -10.62 17.00
C PRO A 70 16.95 -11.94 16.83
N ARG A 71 15.92 -11.94 15.97
CA ARG A 71 15.66 -12.97 14.94
C ARG A 71 14.40 -12.59 14.17
N GLN A 72 14.69 -11.82 13.13
CA GLN A 72 13.83 -11.26 12.12
C GLN A 72 13.19 -12.35 11.25
N GLY A 73 11.86 -12.37 11.24
CA GLY A 73 11.06 -13.18 10.31
C GLY A 73 9.58 -13.09 10.59
N ASP A 74 9.23 -13.00 11.88
CA ASP A 74 7.86 -13.19 12.38
C ASP A 74 7.41 -12.08 13.35
N LEU A 75 8.21 -11.01 13.50
CA LEU A 75 7.86 -9.87 14.35
C LEU A 75 7.78 -8.60 13.52
N ILE A 76 6.70 -7.86 13.74
CA ILE A 76 6.50 -6.50 13.26
C ILE A 76 6.90 -5.57 14.40
N ALA A 77 7.94 -4.77 14.21
CA ALA A 77 8.31 -3.75 15.18
C ALA A 77 7.50 -2.46 14.96
N VAL A 78 7.01 -1.87 16.04
CA VAL A 78 6.15 -0.68 16.01
C VAL A 78 6.93 0.49 16.57
N TYR A 79 7.11 1.55 15.78
CA TYR A 79 7.79 2.77 16.19
C TYR A 79 6.84 3.96 16.17
N ALA A 80 7.00 4.86 17.13
CA ALA A 80 6.37 6.18 17.04
C ALA A 80 6.93 6.92 15.82
N LEU A 81 6.05 7.47 14.99
CA LEU A 81 6.43 8.33 13.87
C LEU A 81 5.86 9.72 14.11
N GLY A 82 6.74 10.72 14.15
CA GLY A 82 6.33 12.11 14.26
C GLY A 82 5.47 12.52 13.07
N ALA A 83 4.50 13.42 13.28
CA ALA A 83 3.56 13.85 12.23
C ALA A 83 4.28 14.40 10.99
N GLU A 84 5.41 15.07 11.19
CA GLU A 84 6.24 15.70 10.15
C GLU A 84 7.22 14.72 9.46
N ARG A 85 7.42 13.51 10.01
CA ARG A 85 8.33 12.53 9.43
C ARG A 85 7.60 11.74 8.35
N SER A 86 8.03 11.91 7.11
CA SER A 86 7.56 11.08 5.99
C SER A 86 8.42 9.83 5.88
N VAL A 87 7.78 8.67 5.69
CA VAL A 87 8.50 7.46 5.29
C VAL A 87 8.94 7.64 3.85
N ILE A 88 10.25 7.65 3.61
CA ILE A 88 10.80 7.73 2.27
C ILE A 88 10.60 6.35 1.64
N GLY A 89 9.71 6.25 0.66
CA GLY A 89 9.47 5.02 -0.12
C GLY A 89 8.24 4.21 0.30
N PHE A 90 7.47 3.75 -0.69
CA PHE A 90 6.27 2.93 -0.55
C PHE A 90 6.57 1.47 -0.98
N GLU A 91 6.04 0.49 -0.23
CA GLU A 91 6.00 -0.97 -0.47
C GLU A 91 7.30 -1.67 -0.92
N ASN A 92 7.82 -1.32 -2.10
CA ASN A 92 8.95 -1.94 -2.81
C ASN A 92 10.16 -1.01 -2.96
N THR A 93 10.09 0.22 -2.44
CA THR A 93 11.21 1.17 -2.53
C THR A 93 12.31 0.76 -1.54
N TYR A 94 13.56 0.76 -1.99
CA TYR A 94 14.69 0.39 -1.12
C TYR A 94 14.90 1.44 -0.04
N ASN A 95 14.59 1.08 1.21
CA ASN A 95 14.66 1.97 2.36
C ASN A 95 15.86 1.67 3.27
N GLY A 96 16.82 0.85 2.84
CA GLY A 96 17.85 0.24 3.70
C GLY A 96 18.60 1.23 4.59
N ALA A 97 19.34 2.16 3.99
CA ALA A 97 20.15 3.13 4.74
C ALA A 97 19.32 4.06 5.64
N TRP A 98 18.15 4.50 5.17
CA TRP A 98 17.26 5.33 5.98
C TRP A 98 16.69 4.55 7.18
N LEU A 99 16.26 3.31 6.94
CA LEU A 99 15.69 2.44 7.95
C LEU A 99 16.74 2.06 9.00
N GLU A 100 17.97 1.76 8.58
CA GLU A 100 19.10 1.49 9.47
C GLU A 100 19.34 2.67 10.42
N MET A 101 19.46 3.88 9.88
CA MET A 101 19.60 5.10 10.70
C MET A 101 18.40 5.31 11.62
N PHE A 102 17.19 5.11 11.11
CA PHE A 102 15.97 5.26 11.92
C PHE A 102 15.94 4.26 13.08
N VAL A 103 16.26 2.99 12.86
CA VAL A 103 16.25 1.94 13.89
C VAL A 103 17.37 2.15 14.92
N LEU A 104 18.51 2.74 14.52
CA LEU A 104 19.58 3.12 15.46
C LEU A 104 19.14 4.26 16.39
N GLU A 105 18.40 5.24 15.86
CA GLU A 105 18.01 6.44 16.60
C GLU A 105 16.71 6.27 17.40
N ASN A 106 15.88 5.27 17.08
CA ASN A 106 14.54 5.13 17.63
C ASN A 106 14.36 3.76 18.28
N ARG A 107 13.67 3.73 19.42
CA ARG A 107 13.28 2.47 20.07
C ARG A 107 11.86 2.08 19.64
N PRO A 108 11.60 0.78 19.39
CA PRO A 108 10.24 0.34 19.17
C PRO A 108 9.42 0.50 20.45
N LEU A 109 8.16 0.89 20.31
CA LEU A 109 7.15 0.88 21.36
C LEU A 109 6.78 -0.56 21.75
N GLY A 110 6.84 -1.47 20.78
CA GLY A 110 6.47 -2.86 20.95
C GLY A 110 6.56 -3.65 19.65
N HIS A 111 6.10 -4.88 19.73
CA HIS A 111 6.11 -5.83 18.63
C HIS A 111 4.75 -6.48 18.46
N ILE A 112 4.35 -6.70 17.21
CA ILE A 112 3.16 -7.48 16.85
C ILE A 112 3.67 -8.77 16.20
N ALA A 113 3.17 -9.92 16.66
CA ALA A 113 3.52 -11.19 16.04
C ALA A 113 2.85 -11.33 14.66
N ALA A 114 3.65 -11.70 13.67
CA ALA A 114 3.21 -12.10 12.34
C ALA A 114 3.46 -13.61 12.19
N ARG A 115 2.46 -14.38 11.77
CA ARG A 115 2.62 -15.82 11.53
C ARG A 115 2.60 -16.11 10.06
N LYS A 116 3.46 -17.04 9.63
CA LYS A 116 3.47 -17.52 8.25
C LYS A 116 2.20 -18.31 7.95
N VAL A 117 1.55 -17.99 6.84
CA VAL A 117 0.34 -18.69 6.39
C VAL A 117 0.75 -19.85 5.47
N MET A 118 0.26 -21.06 5.78
CA MET A 118 0.57 -22.29 5.05
C MET A 118 -0.40 -22.60 3.89
N ALA A 119 -1.51 -21.86 3.79
CA ALA A 119 -2.52 -21.97 2.75
C ALA A 119 -2.96 -20.55 2.34
N PRO A 120 -3.43 -20.32 1.10
CA PRO A 120 -3.81 -18.99 0.66
C PRO A 120 -4.92 -18.44 1.57
N ALA A 121 -4.62 -17.37 2.30
CA ALA A 121 -5.60 -16.65 3.11
C ALA A 121 -6.75 -16.20 2.20
N ARG A 122 -7.95 -15.97 2.77
CA ARG A 122 -9.15 -15.53 2.02
C ARG A 122 -8.89 -14.32 1.09
N ALA A 123 -7.94 -13.45 1.47
CA ALA A 123 -7.50 -12.31 0.67
C ALA A 123 -6.63 -12.71 -0.55
N MET A 124 -5.88 -13.81 -0.45
CA MET A 124 -5.13 -14.38 -1.58
C MET A 124 -6.07 -15.00 -2.61
N ALA A 125 -7.19 -15.60 -2.18
CA ALA A 125 -8.24 -16.05 -3.10
C ALA A 125 -8.88 -14.88 -3.88
N SER A 126 -9.04 -13.71 -3.24
CA SER A 126 -9.47 -12.47 -3.92
C SER A 126 -8.45 -12.01 -4.97
N LEU A 127 -7.16 -12.05 -4.63
CA LEU A 127 -6.09 -11.74 -5.60
C LEU A 127 -6.00 -12.76 -6.73
N GLU A 128 -6.12 -14.06 -6.45
CA GLU A 128 -6.13 -15.12 -7.45
C GLU A 128 -7.32 -14.96 -8.41
N ASP A 129 -8.51 -14.59 -7.92
CA ASP A 129 -9.66 -14.30 -8.77
C ASP A 129 -9.44 -13.05 -9.64
N ARG A 130 -8.80 -12.00 -9.10
CA ARG A 130 -8.41 -10.80 -9.88
C ARG A 130 -7.34 -11.12 -10.93
N VAL A 131 -6.36 -11.97 -10.63
CA VAL A 131 -5.33 -12.43 -11.57
C VAL A 131 -5.93 -13.34 -12.63
N ALA A 132 -6.91 -14.18 -12.28
CA ALA A 132 -7.65 -15.00 -13.23
C ALA A 132 -8.52 -14.14 -14.16
N ARG A 133 -8.88 -12.91 -13.77
CA ARG A 133 -9.74 -12.00 -14.53
C ARG A 133 -9.15 -10.58 -14.62
N PRO A 134 -8.00 -10.40 -15.28
CA PRO A 134 -7.23 -9.16 -15.25
C PRO A 134 -7.93 -7.94 -15.89
N LEU A 135 -9.02 -8.15 -16.64
CA LEU A 135 -9.79 -7.10 -17.31
C LEU A 135 -11.28 -7.15 -16.92
N HIS A 136 -11.58 -7.30 -15.64
CA HIS A 136 -12.97 -7.30 -15.19
C HIS A 136 -13.55 -5.89 -15.18
N ALA A 137 -14.65 -5.67 -15.90
CA ALA A 137 -15.32 -4.37 -16.01
C ALA A 137 -15.87 -3.80 -14.67
N ALA A 138 -15.86 -4.60 -13.61
CA ALA A 138 -16.28 -4.19 -12.27
C ALA A 138 -15.12 -3.62 -11.43
N ASP A 139 -13.86 -3.85 -11.84
CA ASP A 139 -12.69 -3.29 -11.15
C ASP A 139 -12.63 -1.77 -11.41
N GLU A 140 -12.39 -1.01 -10.34
CA GLU A 140 -12.33 0.45 -10.37
C GLU A 140 -11.29 0.98 -11.37
N ALA A 141 -10.12 0.35 -11.48
CA ALA A 141 -9.08 0.74 -12.43
C ALA A 141 -9.54 0.52 -13.89
N CYS A 142 -10.25 -0.57 -14.15
CA CYS A 142 -10.85 -0.84 -15.46
C CYS A 142 -11.94 0.17 -15.79
N ARG A 143 -12.83 0.48 -14.83
CA ARG A 143 -13.88 1.51 -15.00
C ARG A 143 -13.29 2.89 -15.29
N LEU A 144 -12.28 3.31 -14.52
CA LEU A 144 -11.60 4.59 -14.73
C LEU A 144 -10.94 4.67 -16.11
N THR A 145 -10.33 3.58 -16.56
CA THR A 145 -9.70 3.51 -17.89
C THR A 145 -10.76 3.60 -19.00
N VAL A 146 -11.87 2.88 -18.88
CA VAL A 146 -12.99 2.96 -19.85
C VAL A 146 -13.59 4.36 -19.87
N SER A 147 -13.84 4.98 -18.71
CA SER A 147 -14.34 6.37 -18.65
C SER A 147 -13.41 7.34 -19.37
N ARG A 148 -12.09 7.24 -19.17
CA ARG A 148 -11.10 8.08 -19.87
C ARG A 148 -11.11 7.86 -21.38
N ILE A 149 -11.28 6.63 -21.85
CA ILE A 149 -11.39 6.33 -23.29
C ILE A 149 -12.64 6.98 -23.89
N ILE A 150 -13.79 6.90 -23.20
CA ILE A 150 -15.04 7.52 -23.62
C ILE A 150 -14.89 9.05 -23.68
N GLU A 151 -14.33 9.67 -22.65
CA GLU A 151 -14.06 11.11 -22.62
C GLU A 151 -13.15 11.54 -23.77
N HIS A 152 -12.08 10.79 -24.02
CA HIS A 152 -11.16 11.06 -25.12
C HIS A 152 -11.85 10.97 -26.49
N GLN A 153 -12.69 9.96 -26.71
CA GLN A 153 -13.47 9.83 -27.94
C GLN A 153 -14.44 11.00 -28.13
N GLN A 154 -15.12 11.45 -27.07
CA GLN A 154 -16.00 12.62 -27.14
C GLN A 154 -15.24 13.93 -27.47
N VAL A 155 -13.98 14.05 -27.03
CA VAL A 155 -13.12 15.18 -27.41
C VAL A 155 -12.72 15.10 -28.89
N LEU A 156 -12.35 13.91 -29.37
CA LEU A 156 -12.01 13.69 -30.78
C LEU A 156 -13.20 13.95 -31.71
N ASP A 157 -14.39 13.50 -31.32
CA ASP A 157 -15.62 13.70 -32.11
C ASP A 157 -16.05 15.17 -32.15
N ARG A 158 -15.87 15.92 -31.06
CA ARG A 158 -16.08 17.38 -31.06
C ARG A 158 -15.11 18.07 -32.03
N ARG A 159 -13.82 17.74 -31.98
CA ARG A 159 -12.82 18.30 -32.91
C ARG A 159 -13.12 17.99 -34.38
N ARG A 160 -13.66 16.80 -34.69
CA ARG A 160 -14.10 16.45 -36.05
C ARG A 160 -15.30 17.28 -36.51
N LYS A 161 -16.27 17.52 -35.62
CA LYS A 161 -17.44 18.35 -35.91
C LYS A 161 -17.06 19.82 -36.09
N ASP A 162 -16.13 20.34 -35.28
CA ASP A 162 -15.66 21.73 -35.36
C ASP A 162 -14.75 21.96 -36.59
N GLY A 163 -14.04 20.92 -37.05
CA GLY A 163 -13.21 20.97 -38.28
C GLY A 163 -14.01 20.90 -39.59
N ALA A 164 -15.24 20.39 -39.57
CA ALA A 164 -16.10 20.27 -40.75
C ALA A 164 -16.78 21.60 -41.17
N GLY A 165 -16.60 22.69 -40.41
CA GLY A 165 -17.21 24.00 -40.66
C GLY A 165 -16.34 25.03 -41.38
N ARG A 166 -15.14 24.68 -41.87
CA ARG A 166 -14.23 25.62 -42.56
C ARG A 166 -13.78 25.13 -43.94
N THR A 167 -14.72 25.04 -44.87
CA THR A 167 -14.55 25.19 -46.34
C THR A 167 -15.97 25.45 -46.86
N THR A 168 -16.36 26.51 -47.56
CA THR A 168 -15.81 27.43 -48.59
C THR A 168 -16.78 28.66 -48.64
N PRO A 169 -16.44 29.85 -49.20
CA PRO A 169 -16.37 30.12 -50.66
C PRO A 169 -15.20 31.10 -51.01
N GLU A 170 -14.85 31.46 -52.23
CA GLU A 170 -15.62 31.64 -53.46
C GLU A 170 -14.67 31.66 -54.68
N VAL A 171 -15.18 31.18 -55.81
CA VAL A 171 -14.58 31.32 -57.13
C VAL A 171 -14.80 32.75 -57.60
N GLU A 172 -13.74 33.53 -57.83
CA GLU A 172 -13.86 34.80 -58.56
C GLU A 172 -13.05 34.77 -59.86
N ARG A 173 -13.78 35.05 -60.93
CA ARG A 173 -13.33 35.11 -62.33
C ARG A 173 -12.48 36.35 -62.57
N THR A 174 -11.42 36.20 -63.35
CA THR A 174 -11.00 37.15 -64.40
C THR A 174 -10.24 36.40 -65.48
#